data_AF-A0A392NU73-F1
#
_entry.id   AF-A0A392NU73-F1
#
_cell.length_a   1.000
_cell.length_b   1.000
_cell.length_c   1.000
_cell.angle_alpha   90.00
_cell.angle_beta   90.00
_cell.angle_gamma   90.00
#
_symmetry.space_group_name_H-M   'P 1'
#
loop_
_entity.id
_entity.type
_entity.pdbx_description
1 polymer ?
#
loop_
_entity_poly.entity_id
_entity_poly.type
_entity_poly.pdbx_seq_one_letter_code
_entity_poly.pdbx_strand_id
1 'polypeptide(L)' 'MGGDKGGKLALNWEGPYRIQEAFGGGAYRLETLKGETLPRTWNVANLRFYYS' A
#
# COMPACT_ATOMS: atom_id res chain seq x y z
N MET A 1 -20.79 -9.28 31.39
CA MET A 1 -20.38 -8.01 30.75
C MET A 1 -19.13 -8.35 29.94
N GLY A 2 -19.06 -8.27 28.61
CA GLY A 2 -19.76 -7.42 27.64
C GLY A 2 -18.75 -6.42 27.07
N GLY A 3 -18.32 -6.62 25.81
CA GLY A 3 -17.42 -5.73 25.06
C GLY A 3 -15.94 -5.93 25.40
N ASP A 4 -14.97 -5.86 24.50
CA ASP A 4 -14.96 -5.32 23.15
C ASP A 4 -13.78 -5.91 22.35
N LYS A 5 -13.98 -5.88 21.05
CA LYS A 5 -13.26 -6.61 20.03
C LYS A 5 -11.88 -5.97 19.88
N GLY A 6 -10.85 -6.61 20.43
CA GLY A 6 -9.45 -6.43 20.00
C GLY A 6 -9.25 -6.96 18.58
N GLY A 7 -10.06 -6.48 17.63
CA GLY A 7 -10.02 -6.82 16.22
C GLY A 7 -8.83 -6.13 15.58
N LYS A 8 -7.64 -6.68 15.82
CA LYS A 8 -6.48 -6.73 14.92
C LYS A 8 -6.60 -5.77 13.72
N LEU A 9 -6.32 -4.49 13.93
CA LEU A 9 -5.93 -3.53 12.89
C LEU A 9 -4.51 -3.90 12.39
N ALA A 10 -4.28 -5.18 12.07
CA ALA A 10 -3.07 -5.53 11.37
C ALA A 10 -3.21 -4.87 9.99
N LEU A 11 -2.37 -3.87 9.72
CA LEU A 11 -2.21 -3.38 8.36
C LEU A 11 -1.87 -4.60 7.50
N ASN A 12 -2.80 -5.00 6.64
CA ASN A 12 -2.60 -6.05 5.65
C ASN A 12 -1.73 -5.47 4.53
N TRP A 13 -0.47 -5.19 4.85
CA TRP A 13 0.52 -4.80 3.86
C TRP A 13 0.68 -5.97 2.88
N GLU A 14 0.13 -5.82 1.69
CA GLU A 14 0.39 -6.73 0.58
C GLU A 14 1.78 -6.40 0.01
N GLY A 15 2.42 -7.41 -0.59
CA GLY A 15 3.86 -7.52 -0.82
C GLY A 15 4.56 -6.36 -1.55
N PRO A 16 5.84 -6.53 -1.92
CA PRO A 16 6.61 -5.47 -2.55
C PRO A 16 6.01 -5.06 -3.90
N TYR A 17 5.79 -3.77 -4.08
CA TYR A 17 5.41 -3.13 -5.34
C TYR A 17 6.52 -2.21 -5.83
N ARG A 18 6.49 -1.89 -7.12
CA ARG A 18 7.33 -0.85 -7.71
C ARG A 18 6.49 0.38 -8.03
N ILE A 19 7.11 1.56 -7.96
CA ILE A 19 6.49 2.80 -8.41
C ILE A 19 6.62 2.82 -9.93
N GLN A 20 5.47 2.76 -10.62
CA GLN A 20 5.41 2.93 -12.07
C GLN A 20 5.42 4.41 -12.44
N GLU A 21 4.63 5.22 -11.73
CA GLU A 21 4.45 6.65 -12.02
C GLU A 21 4.29 7.44 -10.72
N ALA A 22 4.92 8.61 -10.64
CA ALA A 22 4.79 9.54 -9.53
C ALA A 22 3.95 10.76 -9.95
N PHE A 23 2.87 10.98 -9.24
CA PHE A 23 2.02 12.16 -9.37
C PHE A 23 2.39 13.21 -8.33
N GLY A 24 2.02 14.47 -8.61
CA GLY A 24 2.14 15.56 -7.64
C GLY A 24 1.38 15.27 -6.35
N GLY A 25 1.86 15.81 -5.22
CA GLY A 25 1.21 15.66 -3.92
C GLY A 25 1.41 14.29 -3.23
N GLY A 26 2.42 13.52 -3.64
CA GLY A 26 2.76 12.25 -3.00
C GLY A 26 1.81 11.11 -3.38
N ALA A 27 1.23 11.16 -4.58
CA ALA A 27 0.43 10.09 -5.14
C ALA A 27 1.27 9.26 -6.13
N TYR A 28 1.12 7.94 -6.12
CA TYR A 28 1.93 7.03 -6.93
C TYR A 28 1.06 5.97 -7.59
N ARG A 29 1.30 5.69 -8.86
CA ARG A 29 0.82 4.46 -9.49
C ARG A 29 1.81 3.35 -9.18
N LEU A 30 1.29 2.22 -8.72
CA LEU A 30 2.11 1.05 -8.40
C LEU A 30 1.99 0.01 -9.51
N GLU A 31 3.03 -0.79 -9.66
CA GLU A 31 3.01 -2.04 -10.41
C GLU A 31 3.46 -3.21 -9.54
N THR A 32 2.93 -4.39 -9.81
CA THR A 32 3.40 -5.63 -9.20
C THR A 32 4.80 -5.96 -9.71
N LEU A 33 5.53 -6.84 -9.00
CA LEU A 33 6.82 -7.32 -9.50
C LEU A 33 6.75 -8.09 -10.83
N LYS A 34 5.54 -8.45 -11.27
CA LYS A 34 5.27 -9.10 -12.56
C LYS A 34 5.03 -8.08 -13.70
N GLY A 35 5.07 -6.78 -13.40
CA GLY A 35 4.82 -5.70 -14.36
C GLY A 35 3.34 -5.36 -14.54
N GLU A 36 2.45 -5.86 -13.69
CA GLU A 36 1.01 -5.54 -13.77
C GLU A 36 0.73 -4.24 -13.02
N THR A 37 0.18 -3.25 -13.73
CA THR A 37 -0.17 -1.96 -13.15
C THR A 37 -1.40 -2.08 -12.26
N LEU A 38 -1.33 -1.53 -11.05
CA LEU A 38 -2.50 -1.44 -10.18
C LEU A 38 -3.44 -0.36 -10.72
N PRO A 39 -4.76 -0.64 -10.83
CA PRO A 39 -5.73 0.30 -11.38
C PRO A 39 -5.94 1.54 -10.51
N ARG A 40 -5.48 1.51 -9.25
CA ARG A 40 -5.61 2.61 -8.29
C ARG A 40 -4.28 3.32 -8.06
N THR A 41 -4.38 4.63 -7.85
CA THR A 41 -3.28 5.46 -7.36
C THR A 41 -3.23 5.39 -5.83
N TRP A 42 -2.02 5.33 -5.27
CA TRP A 42 -1.76 5.22 -3.85
C TRP A 42 -1.05 6.46 -3.32
N ASN A 43 -1.54 7.03 -2.23
CA ASN A 43 -0.83 8.12 -1.56
C ASN A 43 0.33 7.58 -0.71
N VAL A 44 1.41 8.34 -0.59
CA VAL A 44 2.61 8.04 0.22
C VAL A 44 2.27 7.64 1.65
N ALA A 45 1.21 8.19 2.23
CA ALA A 45 0.74 7.82 3.58
C ALA A 45 0.26 6.36 3.68
N ASN A 46 -0.09 5.74 2.56
CA ASN A 46 -0.50 4.33 2.46
C ASN A 46 0.62 3.44 1.92
N LEU A 47 1.85 3.94 1.80
CA LEU A 47 3.00 3.20 1.29
C LEU A 47 4.09 3.14 2.35
N ARG A 48 4.90 2.09 2.28
CA ARG A 48 6.10 1.95 3.10
C ARG A 48 7.25 1.49 2.23
N PHE A 49 8.41 2.13 2.39
CA PHE A 49 9.62 1.70 1.71
C PHE A 49 9.99 0.29 2.15
N TYR A 50 10.23 -0.56 1.16
CA TYR A 50 10.73 -1.90 1.35
C TYR A 50 12.25 -1.87 1.21
N TYR A 51 12.96 -2.21 2.29
CA TYR A 51 14.42 -2.35 2.31
C TYR A 51 14.72 -3.84 2.47
N SER A 52 15.27 -4.46 1.42
CA SER A 52 15.74 -5.85 1.42
C SER A 52 17.25 -5.90 1.53
#